data_AF-A0A9C8SZC7-F1
#
_entry.id   AF-A0A9C8SZC7-F1
#
_cell.length_a   1.000
_cell.length_b   1.000
_cell.length_c   1.000
_cell.angle_alpha   90.00
_cell.angle_beta   90.00
_cell.angle_gamma   90.00
#
_symmetry.space_group_name_H-M   'P 1'
#
loop_
_entity.id
_entity.type
_entity.pdbx_description
1 polymer ?
#
loop_
_entity_poly.entity_id
_entity_poly.type
_entity_poly.pdbx_seq_one_letter_code
_entity_poly.pdbx_strand_id
1 'polypeptide(L)'
;MRADTEKEKAILQVMEYAVPEGKLELAADLLDLYRNDPLVLDVLHEFYSYLPEAREDWIREIRLMGRRRGIFLLMAMTAAGGYLYLVSSEGIEFQGSLEAGYLDRDLLDFFGFADLEAFRKGCARPETYPVYESLQTEQELCPACHAASGEMHELGCPVEVCPWCGGQLIHCNCRYERLELDTITSLEEIDRFEALLNERGRIPYSPEQRPSFADEGPGVVFE
;
A
#
# COMPACT_ATOMS: atom_id res chain seq x y z
N MET A 1 -3.11 14.59 13.20
CA MET A 1 -2.36 15.63 12.45
C MET A 1 -0.98 15.81 13.10
N ARG A 2 -0.01 14.91 12.82
CA ARG A 2 1.38 15.01 13.35
C ARG A 2 2.40 13.98 12.83
N ALA A 3 1.99 12.86 12.19
CA ALA A 3 2.94 11.82 11.75
C ALA A 3 3.60 12.13 10.40
N ASP A 4 2.83 12.60 9.43
CA ASP A 4 3.31 12.84 8.05
C ASP A 4 4.41 13.90 7.99
N THR A 5 4.32 14.91 8.86
CA THR A 5 5.28 16.01 8.96
C THR A 5 6.61 15.62 9.59
N GLU A 6 6.67 14.55 10.38
CA GLU A 6 7.96 14.07 10.93
C GLU A 6 8.68 13.17 9.93
N LYS A 7 7.94 12.36 9.18
CA LYS A 7 8.50 11.51 8.11
C LYS A 7 9.02 12.36 6.94
N GLU A 8 8.27 13.38 6.54
CA GLU A 8 8.71 14.35 5.53
C GLU A 8 10.04 15.02 5.93
N LYS A 9 10.16 15.46 7.18
CA LYS A 9 11.42 16.04 7.69
C LYS A 9 12.57 15.02 7.67
N ALA A 10 12.31 13.78 8.08
CA ALA A 10 13.31 12.72 8.04
C ALA A 10 13.81 12.47 6.61
N ILE A 11 12.89 12.43 5.64
CA ILE A 11 13.20 12.30 4.21
C ILE A 11 14.08 13.49 3.76
N LEU A 12 13.68 14.72 4.07
CA LEU A 12 14.47 15.91 3.70
C LEU A 12 15.90 15.86 4.26
N GLN A 13 16.09 15.39 5.50
CA GLN A 13 17.41 15.26 6.11
C GLN A 13 18.30 14.24 5.39
N VAL A 14 17.77 13.08 5.01
CA VAL A 14 18.56 12.08 4.28
C VAL A 14 18.83 12.52 2.83
N MET A 15 17.91 13.26 2.21
CA MET A 15 18.08 13.80 0.86
C MET A 15 19.29 14.74 0.74
N GLU A 16 19.67 15.46 1.80
CA GLU A 16 20.86 16.34 1.79
C GLU A 16 22.16 15.60 1.44
N TYR A 17 22.22 14.29 1.73
CA TYR A 17 23.39 13.44 1.47
C TYR A 17 23.17 12.46 0.32
N ALA A 18 21.92 12.12 0.02
CA ALA A 18 21.56 11.13 -0.98
C ALA A 18 21.35 11.72 -2.37
N VAL A 19 20.94 12.99 -2.47
CA VAL A 19 20.59 13.62 -3.74
C VAL A 19 21.83 14.32 -4.35
N PRO A 20 22.12 14.11 -5.64
CA PRO A 20 23.24 14.79 -6.31
C PRO A 20 23.16 16.31 -6.24
N GLU A 21 24.32 16.97 -6.23
CA GLU A 21 24.41 18.43 -6.20
C GLU A 21 23.57 19.09 -7.32
N GLY A 22 22.79 20.11 -6.96
CA GLY A 22 21.91 20.83 -7.88
C GLY A 22 20.62 20.08 -8.28
N LYS A 23 20.31 18.94 -7.66
CA LYS A 23 19.05 18.19 -7.87
C LYS A 23 18.11 18.20 -6.67
N LEU A 24 18.53 18.75 -5.53
CA LEU A 24 17.75 18.75 -4.30
C LEU A 24 16.37 19.39 -4.45
N GLU A 25 16.27 20.52 -5.17
CA GLU A 25 14.99 21.22 -5.41
C GLU A 25 14.00 20.34 -6.19
N LEU A 26 14.46 19.67 -7.26
CA LEU A 26 13.61 18.78 -8.06
C LEU A 26 13.15 17.55 -7.28
N ALA A 27 14.01 17.02 -6.41
CA ALA A 27 13.65 15.91 -5.54
C ALA A 27 12.66 16.35 -4.45
N ALA A 28 12.80 17.58 -3.93
CA ALA A 28 11.88 18.15 -2.96
C ALA A 28 10.50 18.44 -3.57
N ASP A 29 10.43 18.86 -4.83
CA ASP A 29 9.16 19.04 -5.56
C ASP A 29 8.37 17.72 -5.64
N LEU A 30 9.07 16.59 -5.86
CA LEU A 30 8.43 15.27 -5.84
C LEU A 30 7.93 14.91 -4.44
N LEU A 31 8.69 15.21 -3.39
CA LEU A 31 8.25 14.99 -2.01
C LEU A 31 7.00 15.82 -1.69
N ASP A 32 6.95 17.09 -2.09
CA ASP A 32 5.78 17.96 -1.85
C ASP A 32 4.53 17.43 -2.59
N LEU A 33 4.70 16.91 -3.81
CA LEU A 33 3.63 16.28 -4.59
C LEU A 33 2.97 15.12 -3.83
N TYR A 34 3.75 14.34 -3.08
CA TYR A 34 3.28 13.16 -2.36
C TYR A 34 3.27 13.32 -0.83
N ARG A 35 3.34 14.55 -0.31
CA ARG A 35 3.48 14.83 1.13
C ARG A 35 2.37 14.26 2.02
N ASN A 36 1.23 13.92 1.42
CA ASN A 36 0.09 13.34 2.12
C ASN A 36 -0.21 11.88 1.69
N ASP A 37 0.69 11.27 0.92
CA ASP A 37 0.56 9.87 0.48
C ASP A 37 1.49 8.98 1.31
N PRO A 38 0.98 8.27 2.34
CA PRO A 38 1.83 7.51 3.24
C PRO A 38 2.62 6.41 2.53
N LEU A 39 2.05 5.78 1.49
CA LEU A 39 2.73 4.71 0.74
C LEU A 39 3.93 5.25 -0.03
N VAL A 40 3.77 6.40 -0.68
CA VAL A 40 4.90 7.04 -1.38
C VAL A 40 5.92 7.58 -0.40
N LEU A 41 5.51 8.15 0.73
CA LEU A 41 6.45 8.57 1.77
C LEU A 41 7.28 7.39 2.30
N ASP A 42 6.72 6.18 2.39
CA ASP A 42 7.50 4.96 2.68
C ASP A 42 8.55 4.68 1.61
N VAL A 43 8.17 4.74 0.32
CA VAL A 43 9.11 4.54 -0.80
C VAL A 43 10.24 5.56 -0.79
N LEU A 44 9.92 6.85 -0.63
CA LEU A 44 10.90 7.93 -0.60
C LEU A 44 11.85 7.74 0.59
N HIS A 45 11.31 7.47 1.77
CA HIS A 45 12.12 7.25 2.97
C HIS A 45 13.05 6.04 2.82
N GLU A 46 12.53 4.90 2.35
CA GLU A 46 13.33 3.69 2.11
C GLU A 46 14.43 3.93 1.08
N PHE A 47 14.09 4.56 -0.05
CA PHE A 47 15.05 4.85 -1.12
C PHE A 47 16.20 5.73 -0.64
N TYR A 48 15.90 6.86 0.00
CA TYR A 48 16.93 7.81 0.42
C TYR A 48 17.72 7.36 1.65
N SER A 49 17.15 6.47 2.49
CA SER A 49 17.85 5.94 3.66
C SER A 49 18.90 4.89 3.31
N TYR A 50 18.65 4.07 2.27
CA TYR A 50 19.52 2.93 1.96
C TYR A 50 20.26 3.04 0.63
N LEU A 51 19.73 3.77 -0.36
CA LEU A 51 20.26 3.90 -1.72
C LEU A 51 20.64 2.54 -2.34
N PRO A 52 19.82 1.95 -3.22
CA PRO A 52 20.02 0.60 -3.74
C PRO A 52 21.41 0.26 -4.30
N GLU A 53 22.16 1.26 -4.81
CA GLU A 53 23.52 1.11 -5.33
C GLU A 53 24.59 1.90 -4.56
N ALA A 54 24.27 2.37 -3.34
CA ALA A 54 25.14 3.19 -2.50
C ALA A 54 25.76 4.40 -3.22
N ARG A 55 25.01 4.99 -4.15
CA ARG A 55 25.40 6.18 -4.91
C ARG A 55 24.33 7.25 -4.82
N GLU A 56 24.77 8.50 -4.93
CA GLU A 56 23.86 9.63 -4.99
C GLU A 56 22.91 9.49 -6.20
N ASP A 57 21.61 9.60 -5.94
CA ASP A 57 20.57 9.56 -6.96
C ASP A 57 19.27 10.16 -6.40
N TRP A 58 18.27 10.33 -7.25
CA TRP A 58 16.96 10.80 -6.82
C TRP A 58 15.84 10.22 -7.67
N ILE A 59 14.70 10.00 -7.03
CA ILE A 59 13.49 9.54 -7.70
C ILE A 59 12.91 10.70 -8.51
N ARG A 60 12.74 10.48 -9.81
CA ARG A 60 12.20 11.45 -10.77
C ARG A 60 10.69 11.31 -10.93
N GLU A 61 10.22 10.07 -10.87
CA GLU A 61 8.81 9.70 -10.97
C GLU A 61 8.60 8.33 -10.34
N ILE A 62 7.36 8.07 -9.93
CA ILE A 62 6.92 6.77 -9.43
C ILE A 62 5.85 6.25 -10.39
N ARG A 63 5.96 4.98 -10.81
CA ARG A 63 4.99 4.35 -11.71
C ARG A 63 4.32 3.16 -11.04
N LEU A 64 3.06 2.94 -11.38
CA LEU A 64 2.27 1.83 -10.86
C LEU A 64 2.37 0.63 -11.80
N MET A 65 3.11 -0.41 -11.40
CA MET A 65 3.24 -1.63 -12.18
C MET A 65 2.04 -2.56 -11.98
N GLY A 66 1.55 -2.66 -10.74
CA GLY A 66 0.45 -3.53 -10.40
C GLY A 66 -0.14 -3.15 -9.06
N ARG A 67 -1.42 -3.46 -8.89
CA ARG A 67 -2.14 -3.26 -7.65
C ARG A 67 -3.14 -4.39 -7.48
N ARG A 68 -3.20 -4.96 -6.28
CA ARG A 68 -4.20 -5.97 -5.95
C ARG A 68 -4.40 -6.03 -4.45
N ARG A 69 -5.66 -6.02 -3.99
CA ARG A 69 -6.03 -6.20 -2.56
C ARG A 69 -5.26 -5.25 -1.62
N GLY A 70 -5.09 -3.99 -2.01
CA GLY A 70 -4.38 -3.00 -1.18
C GLY A 70 -2.85 -3.05 -1.22
N ILE A 71 -2.27 -4.01 -1.94
CA ILE A 71 -0.82 -4.13 -2.15
C ILE A 71 -0.47 -3.54 -3.51
N PHE A 72 0.56 -2.68 -3.52
CA PHE A 72 1.05 -1.96 -4.69
C PHE A 72 2.44 -2.45 -5.05
N LEU A 73 2.65 -2.72 -6.34
CA LEU A 73 3.97 -2.88 -6.92
C LEU A 73 4.33 -1.57 -7.63
N LEU A 74 5.21 -0.79 -7.00
CA LEU A 74 5.63 0.52 -7.47
C LEU A 74 7.03 0.46 -8.07
N MET A 75 7.25 1.26 -9.11
CA MET A 75 8.55 1.48 -9.72
C MET A 75 9.03 2.89 -9.39
N ALA A 76 10.11 3.01 -8.63
CA ALA A 76 10.80 4.27 -8.43
C ALA A 76 11.81 4.46 -9.57
N MET A 77 11.58 5.46 -10.43
CA MET A 77 12.40 5.72 -11.60
C MET A 77 13.40 6.83 -11.31
N THR A 78 14.66 6.63 -11.67
CA THR A 78 15.74 7.58 -11.41
C THR A 78 16.56 7.86 -12.67
N ALA A 79 17.70 8.55 -12.53
CA ALA A 79 18.67 8.68 -13.62
C ALA A 79 19.40 7.37 -13.92
N ALA A 80 19.63 6.57 -12.88
CA ALA A 80 20.35 5.31 -12.89
C ALA A 80 19.61 4.18 -13.59
N GLY A 81 18.29 4.11 -13.36
CA GLY A 81 17.47 2.97 -13.69
C GLY A 81 16.15 3.04 -12.95
N GLY A 82 15.52 1.90 -12.72
CA GLY A 82 14.32 1.82 -11.90
C GLY A 82 14.42 0.72 -10.86
N TYR A 83 13.67 0.90 -9.78
CA TYR A 83 13.69 0.06 -8.59
C TYR A 83 12.27 -0.34 -8.22
N LEU A 84 12.09 -1.61 -7.85
CA LEU A 84 10.79 -2.18 -7.51
C LEU A 84 10.58 -2.16 -6.00
N TYR A 85 9.40 -1.71 -5.59
CA TYR A 85 8.97 -1.71 -4.20
C TYR A 85 7.58 -2.33 -4.09
N LEU A 86 7.43 -3.26 -3.15
CA LEU A 86 6.13 -3.76 -2.70
C LEU A 86 5.69 -2.87 -1.54
N VAL A 87 4.51 -2.27 -1.60
CA VAL A 87 4.04 -1.31 -0.61
C VAL A 87 2.58 -1.59 -0.24
N SER A 88 2.27 -1.49 1.05
CA SER A 88 0.92 -1.65 1.60
C SER A 88 0.75 -0.78 2.85
N SER A 89 -0.43 -0.82 3.48
CA SER A 89 -0.65 -0.17 4.78
C SER A 89 0.25 -0.70 5.90
N GLU A 90 0.76 -1.93 5.78
CA GLU A 90 1.57 -2.59 6.81
C GLU A 90 3.08 -2.32 6.64
N GLY A 91 3.52 -1.85 5.46
CA GLY A 91 4.91 -1.50 5.23
C GLY A 91 5.37 -1.59 3.78
N ILE A 92 6.70 -1.58 3.63
CA ILE A 92 7.41 -1.54 2.36
C ILE A 92 8.51 -2.60 2.30
N GLU A 93 8.71 -3.18 1.12
CA GLU A 93 9.81 -4.10 0.82
C GLU A 93 10.45 -3.77 -0.53
N PHE A 94 11.79 -3.69 -0.56
CA PHE A 94 12.56 -3.54 -1.79
C PHE A 94 12.69 -4.88 -2.54
N GLN A 95 12.29 -4.90 -3.80
CA GLN A 95 12.26 -6.11 -4.64
C GLN A 95 13.39 -6.17 -5.69
N GLY A 96 14.31 -5.21 -5.67
CA GLY A 96 15.45 -5.17 -6.60
C GLY A 96 15.33 -4.13 -7.71
N SER A 97 16.30 -4.12 -8.61
CA SER A 97 16.30 -3.25 -9.79
C SER A 97 15.45 -3.84 -10.92
N LEU A 98 14.87 -2.97 -11.75
CA LEU A 98 14.18 -3.36 -12.98
C LEU A 98 15.09 -4.11 -13.95
N GLU A 99 16.38 -3.81 -13.96
CA GLU A 99 17.38 -4.49 -14.80
C GLU A 99 17.55 -5.96 -14.41
N ALA A 100 17.55 -6.27 -13.11
CA ALA A 100 17.60 -7.65 -12.63
C ALA A 100 16.37 -8.44 -13.09
N GLY A 101 15.23 -7.76 -13.25
CA GLY A 101 14.01 -8.32 -13.81
C GLY A 101 13.59 -9.60 -13.08
N TYR A 102 13.67 -9.57 -11.76
CA TYR A 102 13.33 -10.66 -10.86
C TYR A 102 12.15 -10.25 -9.98
N LEU A 103 11.25 -11.20 -9.78
CA LEU A 103 10.19 -11.14 -8.78
C LEU A 103 9.90 -12.57 -8.36
N ASP A 104 9.59 -12.78 -7.08
CA ASP A 104 9.24 -14.11 -6.59
C ASP A 104 8.01 -14.68 -7.32
N ARG A 105 7.93 -16.01 -7.47
CA ARG A 105 6.84 -16.69 -8.16
C ARG A 105 5.47 -16.38 -7.53
N ASP A 106 5.40 -16.34 -6.21
CA ASP A 106 4.15 -16.08 -5.50
C ASP A 106 3.66 -14.65 -5.78
N LEU A 107 4.59 -13.69 -5.90
CA LEU A 107 4.28 -12.31 -6.27
C LEU A 107 3.88 -12.17 -7.75
N LEU A 108 4.51 -12.93 -8.66
CA LEU A 108 4.10 -12.97 -10.07
C LEU A 108 2.64 -13.43 -10.19
N ASP A 109 2.31 -14.55 -9.55
CA ASP A 109 0.96 -15.12 -9.54
C ASP A 109 -0.02 -14.15 -8.85
N PHE A 110 0.41 -13.50 -7.77
CA PHE A 110 -0.38 -12.49 -7.05
C PHE A 110 -0.72 -11.29 -7.94
N PHE A 111 0.22 -10.74 -8.70
CA PHE A 111 -0.07 -9.61 -9.61
C PHE A 111 -0.63 -10.04 -10.97
N GLY A 112 -0.78 -11.35 -11.22
CA GLY A 112 -1.35 -11.88 -12.45
C GLY A 112 -0.39 -11.87 -13.64
N PHE A 113 0.92 -11.86 -13.40
CA PHE A 113 1.91 -12.07 -14.43
C PHE A 113 1.95 -13.55 -14.82
N ALA A 114 1.88 -13.85 -16.12
CA ALA A 114 1.84 -15.23 -16.60
C ALA A 114 3.12 -16.01 -16.28
N ASP A 115 4.28 -15.34 -16.37
CA ASP A 115 5.59 -15.88 -16.06
C ASP A 115 6.62 -14.76 -15.89
N LEU A 116 7.85 -15.15 -15.53
CA LEU A 116 8.98 -14.23 -15.38
C LEU A 116 9.36 -13.52 -16.69
N GLU A 117 9.10 -14.13 -17.86
CA GLU A 117 9.41 -13.51 -19.15
C GLU A 117 8.45 -12.36 -19.45
N ALA A 118 7.16 -12.55 -19.20
CA ALA A 118 6.13 -11.52 -19.29
C ALA A 118 6.44 -10.35 -18.34
N PHE A 119 6.85 -10.65 -17.11
CA PHE A 119 7.28 -9.64 -16.14
C PHE A 119 8.49 -8.84 -16.65
N ARG A 120 9.55 -9.51 -17.11
CA ARG A 120 10.75 -8.87 -17.67
C ARG A 120 10.45 -7.96 -18.86
N LYS A 121 9.51 -8.36 -19.73
CA LYS A 121 9.04 -7.50 -20.84
C LYS A 121 8.38 -6.22 -20.32
N GLY A 122 7.64 -6.29 -19.22
CA GLY A 122 7.10 -5.14 -18.51
C GLY A 122 8.21 -4.25 -17.94
N CYS A 123 9.16 -4.83 -17.19
CA CYS A 123 10.29 -4.09 -16.62
C CYS A 123 11.16 -3.38 -17.68
N ALA A 124 11.28 -3.94 -18.88
CA ALA A 124 12.02 -3.35 -19.99
C ALA A 124 11.32 -2.13 -20.63
N ARG A 125 10.04 -1.90 -20.29
CA ARG A 125 9.20 -0.82 -20.85
C ARG A 125 8.41 -0.09 -19.75
N PRO A 126 9.09 0.48 -18.73
CA PRO A 126 8.43 1.12 -17.60
C PRO A 126 7.51 2.26 -18.04
N GLU A 127 7.79 2.92 -19.17
CA GLU A 127 6.99 4.00 -19.73
C GLU A 127 5.56 3.59 -20.14
N THR A 128 5.30 2.28 -20.29
CA THR A 128 3.97 1.75 -20.61
C THR A 128 3.04 1.69 -19.40
N TYR A 129 3.58 1.79 -18.19
CA TYR A 129 2.82 1.84 -16.96
C TYR A 129 2.47 3.28 -16.59
N PRO A 130 1.28 3.53 -16.03
CA PRO A 130 0.90 4.88 -15.63
C PRO A 130 1.83 5.41 -14.54
N VAL A 131 2.04 6.73 -14.56
CA VAL A 131 2.59 7.44 -13.39
C VAL A 131 1.61 7.24 -12.24
N TYR A 132 2.13 6.91 -11.07
CA TYR A 132 1.32 6.72 -9.88
C TYR A 132 0.68 8.07 -9.49
N GLU A 133 -0.62 8.05 -9.20
CA GLU A 133 -1.34 9.20 -8.69
C GLU A 133 -1.66 8.96 -7.21
N SER A 134 -1.66 10.04 -6.40
CA SER A 134 -1.86 9.88 -4.96
C SER A 134 -3.25 9.38 -4.61
N LEU A 135 -3.34 8.46 -3.65
CA LEU A 135 -4.61 7.81 -3.24
C LEU A 135 -5.62 8.78 -2.62
N GLN A 136 -5.20 9.98 -2.23
CA GLN A 136 -6.07 10.94 -1.55
C GLN A 136 -7.26 11.41 -2.39
N THR A 137 -7.16 11.31 -3.72
CA THR A 137 -8.22 11.69 -4.64
C THR A 137 -9.17 10.54 -4.96
N GLU A 138 -8.84 9.30 -4.57
CA GLU A 138 -9.57 8.12 -5.01
C GLU A 138 -10.68 7.71 -4.02
N GLN A 139 -11.89 8.19 -4.30
CA GLN A 139 -13.11 7.79 -3.58
C GLN A 139 -13.47 6.29 -3.74
N GLU A 140 -12.82 5.62 -4.68
CA GLU A 140 -13.00 4.20 -5.00
C GLU A 140 -12.12 3.25 -4.17
N LEU A 141 -11.36 3.77 -3.20
CA LEU A 141 -10.45 2.97 -2.38
C LEU A 141 -10.85 2.89 -0.91
N CYS A 142 -10.67 1.73 -0.30
CA CYS A 142 -10.77 1.63 1.14
C CYS A 142 -9.78 2.62 1.80
N PRO A 143 -10.22 3.51 2.70
CA PRO A 143 -9.33 4.48 3.33
C PRO A 143 -8.36 3.86 4.35
N ALA A 144 -8.51 2.57 4.65
CA ALA A 144 -7.66 1.86 5.61
C ALA A 144 -6.67 0.90 4.93
N CYS A 145 -7.16 -0.02 4.09
CA CYS A 145 -6.29 -1.00 3.41
C CYS A 145 -6.08 -0.70 1.92
N HIS A 146 -6.68 0.37 1.37
CA HIS A 146 -6.57 0.72 -0.04
C HIS A 146 -7.06 -0.35 -1.04
N ALA A 147 -7.91 -1.29 -0.63
CA ALA A 147 -8.62 -2.18 -1.55
C ALA A 147 -9.52 -1.38 -2.51
N ALA A 148 -9.54 -1.74 -3.80
CA ALA A 148 -10.40 -1.09 -4.80
C ALA A 148 -11.83 -1.60 -4.71
N SER A 149 -12.78 -0.82 -5.25
CA SER A 149 -14.17 -1.27 -5.38
C SER A 149 -14.24 -2.63 -6.10
N GLY A 150 -14.89 -3.61 -5.48
CA GLY A 150 -14.97 -5.00 -5.94
C GLY A 150 -13.79 -5.90 -5.55
N GLU A 151 -12.71 -5.37 -4.95
CA GLU A 151 -11.64 -6.18 -4.38
C GLU A 151 -11.95 -6.63 -2.95
N MET A 152 -11.33 -7.72 -2.51
CA MET A 152 -11.37 -8.10 -1.10
C MET A 152 -10.45 -7.20 -0.30
N HIS A 153 -10.89 -6.84 0.91
CA HIS A 153 -10.06 -6.16 1.91
C HIS A 153 -8.84 -7.01 2.28
N GLU A 154 -7.80 -6.36 2.79
CA GLU A 154 -6.79 -7.05 3.60
C GLU A 154 -7.43 -7.60 4.87
N LEU A 155 -7.08 -8.83 5.27
CA LEU A 155 -7.65 -9.45 6.46
C LEU A 155 -7.30 -8.64 7.69
N GLY A 156 -8.30 -8.23 8.46
CA GLY A 156 -8.12 -7.35 9.62
C GLY A 156 -8.31 -5.87 9.32
N CYS A 157 -8.68 -5.50 8.10
CA CYS A 157 -9.06 -4.13 7.78
C CYS A 157 -10.23 -3.66 8.67
N PRO A 158 -10.15 -2.46 9.30
CA PRO A 158 -11.20 -1.94 10.16
C PRO A 158 -12.50 -1.60 9.43
N VAL A 159 -12.45 -1.48 8.11
CA VAL A 159 -13.60 -1.18 7.24
C VAL A 159 -14.28 -2.46 6.75
N GLU A 160 -13.63 -3.62 6.84
CA GLU A 160 -14.18 -4.88 6.32
C GLU A 160 -15.49 -5.25 7.04
N VAL A 161 -16.52 -5.57 6.24
CA VAL A 161 -17.84 -5.95 6.75
C VAL A 161 -17.92 -7.46 6.97
N CYS A 162 -18.37 -7.84 8.16
CA CYS A 162 -18.58 -9.22 8.56
C CYS A 162 -19.72 -9.87 7.75
N PRO A 163 -19.48 -10.99 7.03
CA PRO A 163 -20.51 -11.65 6.22
C PRO A 163 -21.56 -12.41 7.03
N TRP A 164 -21.39 -12.52 8.35
CA TRP A 164 -22.35 -13.18 9.25
C TRP A 164 -23.33 -12.20 9.89
N CYS A 165 -22.86 -11.04 10.36
CA CYS A 165 -23.70 -10.11 11.11
C CYS A 165 -23.85 -8.71 10.47
N GLY A 166 -23.09 -8.40 9.41
CA GLY A 166 -23.12 -7.09 8.75
C GLY A 166 -22.43 -5.95 9.53
N GLY A 167 -21.89 -6.22 10.72
CA GLY A 167 -21.04 -5.27 11.45
C GLY A 167 -19.60 -5.25 10.94
N GLN A 168 -18.73 -4.42 11.51
CA GLN A 168 -17.30 -4.42 11.20
C GLN A 168 -16.61 -5.70 11.72
N LEU A 169 -15.86 -6.37 10.86
CA LEU A 169 -15.25 -7.68 11.12
C LEU A 169 -14.39 -7.69 12.39
N ILE A 170 -13.54 -6.66 12.54
CA ILE A 170 -12.64 -6.52 13.69
C ILE A 170 -13.34 -6.14 15.00
N HIS A 171 -14.62 -5.76 14.96
CA HIS A 171 -15.38 -5.38 16.16
C HIS A 171 -16.46 -6.40 16.55
N CYS A 172 -16.81 -7.33 15.66
CA CYS A 172 -17.84 -8.34 15.95
C CYS A 172 -17.29 -9.58 16.67
N ASN A 173 -18.13 -10.24 17.47
CA ASN A 173 -17.78 -11.51 18.14
C ASN A 173 -17.82 -12.73 17.21
N CYS A 174 -18.34 -12.60 15.97
CA CYS A 174 -18.47 -13.73 15.06
C CYS A 174 -17.13 -14.42 14.79
N ARG A 175 -16.00 -13.70 14.82
CA ARG A 175 -14.67 -14.30 14.65
C ARG A 175 -14.33 -15.35 15.72
N TYR A 176 -14.78 -15.12 16.95
CA TYR A 176 -14.57 -15.99 18.10
C TYR A 176 -15.59 -17.14 18.09
N GLU A 177 -16.86 -16.81 17.89
CA GLU A 177 -17.97 -17.78 17.86
C GLU A 177 -17.79 -18.83 16.76
N ARG A 178 -17.27 -18.45 15.58
CA ARG A 178 -17.05 -19.37 14.45
C ARG A 178 -15.86 -20.30 14.65
N LEU A 179 -14.87 -19.87 15.42
CA LEU A 179 -13.70 -20.69 15.76
C LEU A 179 -13.92 -21.52 17.02
N GLU A 180 -14.98 -21.23 17.79
CA GLU A 180 -15.21 -21.75 19.14
C GLU A 180 -14.04 -21.43 20.10
N LEU A 181 -13.53 -20.19 20.00
CA LEU A 181 -12.42 -19.68 20.80
C LEU A 181 -12.85 -18.42 21.55
N ASP A 182 -12.27 -18.17 22.73
CA ASP A 182 -12.46 -16.91 23.45
C ASP A 182 -11.59 -15.78 22.89
N THR A 183 -10.41 -16.12 22.37
CA THR A 183 -9.44 -15.21 21.77
C THR A 183 -8.70 -15.88 20.61
N ILE A 184 -8.12 -15.07 19.72
CA ILE A 184 -7.23 -15.52 18.64
C ILE A 184 -5.83 -15.05 19.02
N THR A 185 -4.88 -15.97 19.14
CA THR A 185 -3.53 -15.69 19.68
C THR A 185 -2.40 -16.25 18.84
N SER A 186 -2.71 -17.06 17.82
CA SER A 186 -1.73 -17.70 16.95
C SER A 186 -2.05 -17.48 15.47
N LEU A 187 -1.02 -17.60 14.62
CA LEU A 187 -1.16 -17.51 13.17
C LEU A 187 -2.04 -18.64 12.62
N GLU A 188 -1.95 -19.85 13.17
CA GLU A 188 -2.78 -20.99 12.75
C GLU A 188 -4.28 -20.72 12.98
N GLU A 189 -4.64 -20.04 14.07
CA GLU A 189 -6.03 -19.64 14.33
C GLU A 189 -6.50 -18.55 13.35
N ILE A 190 -5.60 -17.65 12.94
CA ILE A 190 -5.88 -16.65 11.89
C ILE A 190 -6.11 -17.34 10.55
N ASP A 191 -5.28 -18.31 10.17
CA ASP A 191 -5.42 -19.07 8.92
C ASP A 191 -6.76 -19.83 8.88
N ARG A 192 -7.11 -20.48 10.00
CA ARG A 192 -8.41 -21.15 10.15
C ARG A 192 -9.57 -20.17 10.03
N PHE A 193 -9.43 -18.99 10.60
CA PHE A 193 -10.46 -17.95 10.51
C PHE A 193 -10.64 -17.45 9.08
N GLU A 194 -9.53 -17.20 8.38
CA GLU A 194 -9.55 -16.78 6.99
C GLU A 194 -10.22 -17.83 6.10
N ALA A 195 -9.94 -19.12 6.32
CA ALA A 195 -10.59 -20.21 5.61
C ALA A 195 -12.13 -20.19 5.79
N LEU A 196 -12.62 -20.03 7.03
CA LEU A 196 -14.05 -19.92 7.32
C LEU A 196 -14.71 -18.68 6.69
N LEU A 197 -14.00 -17.55 6.69
CA LEU A 197 -14.44 -16.32 6.02
C LEU A 197 -14.57 -16.52 4.51
N ASN A 198 -13.56 -17.14 3.89
CA ASN A 198 -13.54 -17.42 2.46
C ASN A 198 -14.65 -18.40 2.07
N GLU A 199 -14.88 -19.46 2.85
CA GLU A 199 -15.97 -20.41 2.64
C GLU A 199 -17.34 -19.73 2.73
N ARG A 200 -17.53 -18.84 3.72
CA ARG A 200 -18.78 -18.08 3.87
C ARG A 200 -19.04 -17.13 2.69
N GLY A 201 -17.97 -16.66 2.06
CA GLY A 201 -17.96 -15.59 1.07
C GLY A 201 -17.74 -14.24 1.74
N ARG A 202 -16.52 -13.73 1.66
CA ARG A 202 -16.17 -12.37 2.08
C ARG A 202 -16.91 -11.34 1.23
N ILE A 203 -17.19 -10.17 1.82
CA ILE A 203 -17.84 -9.06 1.14
C ILE A 203 -16.75 -8.17 0.53
N PRO A 204 -16.70 -8.01 -0.81
CA PRO A 204 -15.77 -7.09 -1.43
C PRO A 204 -15.98 -5.65 -0.95
N TYR A 205 -14.93 -4.85 -1.05
CA TYR A 205 -15.02 -3.42 -0.76
C TYR A 205 -15.99 -2.72 -1.73
N SER A 206 -16.74 -1.78 -1.19
CA SER A 206 -17.51 -0.81 -1.98
C SER A 206 -17.43 0.58 -1.33
N PRO A 207 -17.53 1.68 -2.10
CA PRO A 207 -17.48 3.04 -1.56
C PRO A 207 -18.48 3.32 -0.44
N GLU A 208 -19.63 2.63 -0.42
CA GLU A 208 -20.65 2.76 0.64
C GLU A 208 -20.17 2.25 2.00
N GLN A 209 -19.13 1.43 2.03
CA GLN A 209 -18.50 0.98 3.27
C GLN A 209 -17.56 2.03 3.86
N ARG A 210 -17.19 3.09 3.11
CA ARG A 210 -16.36 4.16 3.66
C ARG A 210 -17.07 4.73 4.89
N PRO A 211 -16.37 4.86 6.02
CA PRO A 211 -16.93 5.55 7.16
C PRO A 211 -17.34 6.96 6.73
N SER A 212 -18.63 7.24 6.71
CA SER A 212 -19.10 8.60 6.70
C SER A 212 -18.75 9.15 8.08
N PHE A 213 -17.70 9.97 8.18
CA PHE A 213 -17.71 10.95 9.25
C PHE A 213 -18.98 11.72 9.04
N ALA A 214 -19.97 11.51 9.93
CA ALA A 214 -21.20 12.25 9.86
C ALA A 214 -20.86 13.73 9.69
N ASP A 215 -21.58 14.39 8.79
CA ASP A 215 -21.82 15.83 8.87
C ASP A 215 -21.93 16.24 10.33
N GLU A 216 -21.56 17.48 10.63
CA GLU A 216 -21.76 18.17 11.90
C GLU A 216 -23.25 18.17 12.34
N GLY A 217 -23.79 16.99 12.66
CA GLY A 217 -25.07 16.79 13.26
C GLY A 217 -24.99 17.27 14.69
N PRO A 218 -26.06 17.89 15.22
CA PRO A 218 -26.03 18.48 16.55
C PRO A 218 -25.70 17.37 17.54
N GLY A 219 -24.54 17.50 18.20
CA GLY A 219 -24.01 16.51 19.11
C GLY A 219 -25.09 15.98 20.03
N VAL A 220 -25.17 14.66 20.16
CA VAL A 220 -26.10 14.01 21.08
C VAL A 220 -25.74 14.48 22.48
N VAL A 221 -26.61 15.31 23.06
CA VAL A 221 -26.54 15.69 24.47
C VAL A 221 -27.00 14.47 25.25
N PHE A 222 -26.10 13.91 26.07
CA PHE A 222 -26.48 12.92 27.07
C PHE A 222 -27.11 13.68 28.25
N GLU A 223 -28.38 13.39 28.55
CA GLU A 223 -29.04 13.75 29.82
C GLU A 223 -28.67 12.76 30.93
#